data_AF-A0A9D4G7T6-F1
#
_entry.id   AF-A0A9D4G7T6-F1
#
_cell.length_a   1.000
_cell.length_b   1.000
_cell.length_c   1.000
_cell.angle_alpha   90.00
_cell.angle_beta   90.00
_cell.angle_gamma   90.00
#
_symmetry.space_group_name_H-M   'P 1'
#
loop_
_entity.id
_entity.type
_entity.pdbx_description
1 polymer ?
#
loop_
_entity_poly.entity_id
_entity_poly.type
_entity_poly.pdbx_seq_one_letter_code
_entity_poly.pdbx_strand_id
1 'polypeptide(L)'
;MHPSRSLLDVRISNCYYTHNMSSGYPTATIISTKEDMIYQISFLEKYCASYTPLIISLVAILLVIFNIILASIIHRFRWKIRYWYYVGYNKEIKHKGYSTIESSLRDLIFKYDLYLAYEDDVKEIVFDILKPKLLDLEYTVFTHDDILDGLPLYNVITKSIHASRVVVFVLSNGPRDSLEWKIAAHITNEESNHRQKPMSVALFYNSDSTVGLPEELQLLRRNAFIDYPVNGSEQEITAFWEDFITYIKRN
;
A
#
# COMPACT_ATOMS: atom_id res chain seq x y z
N MET A 1 -62.54 64.23 2.12
CA MET A 1 -61.74 63.19 2.82
C MET A 1 -61.25 62.22 1.73
N HIS A 2 -60.08 62.48 1.15
CA HIS A 2 -59.50 61.61 0.11
C HIS A 2 -58.61 60.56 0.80
N PRO A 3 -58.73 59.27 0.46
CA PRO A 3 -57.83 58.26 1.00
C PRO A 3 -56.47 58.38 0.28
N SER A 4 -55.43 58.67 1.04
CA SER A 4 -54.05 58.69 0.55
C SER A 4 -53.63 57.28 0.13
N ARG A 5 -53.42 57.06 -1.17
CA ARG A 5 -52.83 55.83 -1.69
C ARG A 5 -51.31 55.89 -1.47
N SER A 6 -50.80 55.11 -0.54
CA SER A 6 -49.37 54.88 -0.39
C SER A 6 -48.92 53.81 -1.38
N LEU A 7 -48.07 54.21 -2.33
CA LEU A 7 -47.40 53.32 -3.27
C LEU A 7 -46.17 52.73 -2.57
N LEU A 8 -46.15 51.42 -2.35
CA LEU A 8 -45.02 50.73 -1.70
C LEU A 8 -44.15 50.11 -2.80
N ASP A 9 -42.93 50.64 -2.98
CA ASP A 9 -41.92 50.07 -3.87
C ASP A 9 -41.14 49.00 -3.10
N VAL A 10 -41.38 47.73 -3.40
CA VAL A 10 -40.68 46.59 -2.79
C VAL A 10 -39.52 46.21 -3.70
N ARG A 11 -38.31 46.66 -3.36
CA ARG A 11 -37.09 46.20 -4.03
C ARG A 11 -36.55 44.95 -3.36
N ILE A 12 -36.36 43.90 -4.16
CA ILE A 12 -35.79 42.64 -3.69
C ILE A 12 -34.32 42.60 -4.09
N SER A 13 -33.43 42.72 -3.11
CA SER A 13 -32.00 42.46 -3.26
C SER A 13 -31.71 41.00 -2.88
N ASN A 14 -31.03 40.24 -3.76
CA ASN A 14 -30.47 38.88 -3.57
C ASN A 14 -31.19 37.67 -4.18
N CYS A 15 -32.07 37.83 -5.17
CA CYS A 15 -32.47 36.68 -6.01
C CYS A 15 -31.49 36.55 -7.20
N TYR A 16 -30.70 35.48 -7.25
CA TYR A 16 -29.87 35.18 -8.41
C TYR A 16 -30.77 34.76 -9.58
N TYR A 17 -31.14 35.72 -10.43
CA TYR A 17 -31.84 35.48 -11.70
C TYR A 17 -30.86 34.83 -12.68
N THR A 18 -30.95 33.51 -12.87
CA THR A 18 -30.25 32.85 -13.96
C THR A 18 -30.99 33.10 -15.28
N HIS A 19 -30.44 34.02 -16.07
CA HIS A 19 -30.55 34.15 -17.53
C HIS A 19 -31.83 33.61 -18.20
N ASN A 20 -32.81 34.49 -18.44
CA ASN A 20 -33.10 35.04 -19.77
C ASN A 20 -34.40 35.84 -19.71
N MET A 21 -34.43 36.91 -20.51
CA MET A 21 -35.61 37.68 -20.92
C MET A 21 -35.91 38.97 -20.11
N SER A 22 -35.54 40.07 -20.78
CA SER A 22 -36.10 41.44 -20.70
C SER A 22 -36.14 42.15 -19.35
N SER A 23 -35.35 43.23 -19.30
CA SER A 23 -35.54 44.40 -18.44
C SER A 23 -37.00 44.87 -18.44
N GLY A 24 -37.74 44.47 -17.44
CA GLY A 24 -39.07 44.99 -17.16
C GLY A 24 -39.36 44.73 -15.69
N TYR A 25 -39.22 45.75 -14.85
CA TYR A 25 -39.74 45.69 -13.49
C TYR A 25 -41.25 45.41 -13.60
N PRO A 26 -41.80 44.35 -13.00
CA PRO A 26 -43.23 44.13 -13.02
C PRO A 26 -43.90 45.21 -12.17
N THR A 27 -44.43 46.24 -12.81
CA THR A 27 -45.32 47.20 -12.16
C THR A 27 -46.65 46.50 -11.90
N ALA A 28 -46.76 45.81 -10.76
CA ALA A 28 -48.00 45.20 -10.32
C ALA A 28 -48.79 46.23 -9.50
N THR A 29 -49.78 46.88 -10.10
CA THR A 29 -50.81 47.59 -9.33
C THR A 29 -51.78 46.57 -8.78
N ILE A 30 -51.53 46.06 -7.56
CA ILE A 30 -52.46 45.20 -6.83
C ILE A 30 -52.93 45.98 -5.60
N ILE A 31 -54.25 46.13 -5.48
CA ILE A 31 -54.88 46.49 -4.21
C ILE A 31 -54.75 45.25 -3.33
N SER A 32 -53.69 45.14 -2.54
CA SER A 32 -53.42 43.94 -1.74
C SER A 32 -53.90 44.12 -0.31
N THR A 33 -54.66 43.14 0.18
CA THR A 33 -54.89 42.99 1.61
C THR A 33 -53.60 42.52 2.27
N LYS A 34 -53.46 42.70 3.60
CA LYS A 34 -52.27 42.28 4.36
C LYS A 34 -51.97 40.78 4.17
N GLU A 35 -53.00 39.96 3.95
CA GLU A 35 -52.89 38.52 3.75
C GLU A 35 -52.27 38.16 2.39
N ASP A 36 -52.66 38.86 1.31
CA ASP A 36 -52.08 38.68 -0.02
C ASP A 36 -50.58 39.03 -0.03
N MET A 37 -50.20 40.03 0.75
CA MET A 37 -48.79 40.43 0.89
C MET A 37 -47.96 39.37 1.61
N ILE A 38 -48.48 38.77 2.68
CA ILE A 38 -47.81 37.68 3.42
C ILE A 38 -47.67 36.44 2.52
N TYR A 39 -48.72 36.12 1.75
CA TYR A 39 -48.67 35.01 0.80
C TYR A 39 -47.60 35.22 -0.28
N GLN A 40 -47.52 36.43 -0.86
CA GLN A 40 -46.48 36.71 -1.86
C GLN A 40 -45.07 36.70 -1.25
N ILE A 41 -44.86 37.28 -0.06
CA ILE A 41 -43.54 37.23 0.60
C ILE A 41 -43.10 35.79 0.85
N SER A 42 -43.97 34.93 1.39
CA SER A 42 -43.63 33.52 1.63
C SER A 42 -43.40 32.71 0.35
N PHE A 43 -44.13 33.02 -0.72
CA PHE A 43 -43.91 32.43 -2.05
C PHE A 43 -42.54 32.84 -2.61
N LEU A 44 -42.17 34.12 -2.50
CA LEU A 44 -40.88 34.63 -2.97
C LEU A 44 -39.70 34.16 -2.10
N GLU A 45 -39.85 34.02 -0.79
CA GLU A 45 -38.82 33.42 0.08
C GLU A 45 -38.50 31.98 -0.35
N LYS A 46 -39.51 31.20 -0.73
CA LYS A 46 -39.32 29.83 -1.23
C LYS A 46 -38.66 29.80 -2.61
N TYR A 47 -38.98 30.74 -3.49
CA TYR A 47 -38.41 30.82 -4.85
C TYR A 47 -36.99 31.41 -4.88
N CYS A 48 -36.68 32.32 -3.97
CA CYS A 48 -35.35 32.93 -3.84
C CYS A 48 -34.44 32.20 -2.83
N ALA A 49 -34.90 31.09 -2.25
CA ALA A 49 -34.07 30.22 -1.43
C ALA A 49 -32.88 29.73 -2.27
N SER A 50 -31.70 30.32 -2.01
CA SER A 50 -30.48 29.94 -2.71
C SER A 50 -30.08 28.52 -2.32
N TYR A 51 -30.09 27.61 -3.28
CA TYR A 51 -29.58 26.25 -3.11
C TYR A 51 -28.04 26.22 -3.11
N THR A 52 -27.36 27.34 -3.36
CA THR A 52 -25.90 27.45 -3.36
C THR A 52 -25.24 26.90 -2.08
N PRO A 53 -25.63 27.29 -0.85
CA PRO A 53 -25.06 26.71 0.37
C PRO A 53 -25.31 25.19 0.50
N LEU A 54 -26.48 24.70 0.06
CA LEU A 54 -26.78 23.26 0.06
C LEU A 54 -25.90 22.51 -0.93
N ILE A 55 -25.70 23.05 -2.14
CA ILE A 55 -24.83 22.47 -3.17
C ILE A 55 -23.38 22.48 -2.69
N ILE A 56 -22.89 23.59 -2.15
CA ILE A 56 -21.52 23.69 -1.61
C ILE A 56 -21.32 22.67 -0.48
N SER A 57 -22.28 22.57 0.44
CA SER A 57 -22.25 21.59 1.53
C SER A 57 -22.20 20.15 1.01
N LEU A 58 -23.05 19.82 0.04
CA LEU A 58 -23.10 18.48 -0.55
C LEU A 58 -21.80 18.14 -1.29
N VAL A 59 -21.24 19.07 -2.06
CA VAL A 59 -19.94 18.89 -2.73
C VAL A 59 -18.82 18.71 -1.72
N ALA A 60 -18.80 19.50 -0.64
CA ALA A 60 -17.80 19.36 0.42
C ALA A 60 -17.86 17.98 1.09
N ILE A 61 -19.06 17.49 1.40
CA ILE A 61 -19.26 16.15 1.98
C ILE A 61 -18.75 15.06 1.02
N LEU A 62 -19.07 15.15 -0.28
CA LEU A 62 -18.60 14.20 -1.28
C LEU A 62 -17.07 14.20 -1.40
N LEU A 63 -16.44 15.37 -1.35
CA LEU A 63 -14.98 15.48 -1.36
C LEU A 63 -14.35 14.85 -0.12
N VAL A 64 -14.93 15.05 1.07
CA VAL A 64 -14.45 14.42 2.30
C VAL A 64 -14.55 12.90 2.19
N ILE A 65 -15.70 12.36 1.77
CA ILE A 65 -15.90 10.92 1.58
C ILE A 65 -14.90 10.37 0.56
N PHE A 66 -14.71 11.05 -0.56
CA PHE A 66 -13.75 10.65 -1.58
C PHE A 66 -12.32 10.58 -1.04
N ASN A 67 -11.89 11.57 -0.25
CA ASN A 67 -10.57 11.56 0.38
C ASN A 67 -10.41 10.41 1.39
N ILE A 68 -11.45 10.11 2.18
CA ILE A 68 -11.43 8.99 3.12
C ILE A 68 -11.29 7.66 2.37
N ILE A 69 -12.05 7.48 1.28
CA ILE A 69 -11.97 6.28 0.43
C ILE A 69 -10.55 6.17 -0.17
N LEU A 70 -10.03 7.26 -0.72
CA LEU A 70 -8.70 7.29 -1.32
C LEU A 70 -7.61 6.96 -0.29
N ALA A 71 -7.65 7.57 0.89
CA ALA A 71 -6.74 7.28 1.99
C ALA A 71 -6.82 5.81 2.42
N SER A 72 -8.03 5.25 2.50
CA SER A 72 -8.24 3.84 2.85
C SER A 72 -7.65 2.89 1.81
N ILE A 73 -7.82 3.19 0.52
CA ILE A 73 -7.23 2.42 -0.59
C ILE A 73 -5.71 2.50 -0.52
N ILE A 74 -5.15 3.71 -0.38
CA ILE A 74 -3.70 3.92 -0.28
C ILE A 74 -3.14 3.16 0.92
N HIS A 75 -3.79 3.22 2.08
CA HIS A 75 -3.34 2.52 3.27
C HIS A 75 -3.39 0.99 3.08
N ARG A 76 -4.48 0.48 2.49
CA ARG A 76 -4.64 -0.96 2.21
C ARG A 76 -3.60 -1.49 1.23
N PHE A 77 -3.26 -0.71 0.20
CA PHE A 77 -2.31 -1.11 -0.84
C PHE A 77 -0.93 -0.44 -0.68
N ARG A 78 -0.61 0.11 0.50
CA ARG A 78 0.62 0.90 0.73
C ARG A 78 1.89 0.16 0.32
N TRP A 79 1.96 -1.14 0.60
CA TRP A 79 3.12 -1.99 0.26
C TRP A 79 3.24 -2.20 -1.24
N LYS A 80 2.12 -2.54 -1.90
CA LYS A 80 2.05 -2.68 -3.35
C LYS A 80 2.41 -1.38 -4.07
N ILE A 81 1.87 -0.25 -3.63
CA ILE A 81 2.18 1.07 -4.22
C ILE A 81 3.68 1.38 -4.10
N ARG A 82 4.28 1.21 -2.91
CA ARG A 82 5.71 1.45 -2.71
C ARG A 82 6.58 0.49 -3.55
N TYR A 83 6.16 -0.76 -3.72
CA TYR A 83 6.84 -1.73 -4.57
C TYR A 83 6.79 -1.30 -6.05
N TRP A 84 5.62 -0.99 -6.59
CA TRP A 84 5.48 -0.51 -7.98
C TRP A 84 6.20 0.80 -8.23
N TYR A 85 6.22 1.71 -7.25
CA TYR A 85 7.01 2.93 -7.32
C TYR A 85 8.50 2.60 -7.50
N TYR A 86 9.04 1.68 -6.71
CA TYR A 86 10.43 1.25 -6.81
C TYR A 86 10.73 0.58 -8.17
N VAL A 87 9.88 -0.35 -8.62
CA VAL A 87 10.05 -1.04 -9.91
C VAL A 87 9.98 -0.05 -11.07
N GLY A 88 9.02 0.87 -11.06
CA GLY A 88 8.83 1.90 -12.09
C GLY A 88 9.95 2.94 -12.12
N TYR A 89 10.31 3.48 -10.96
CA TYR A 89 11.39 4.47 -10.82
C TYR A 89 12.73 3.91 -11.32
N ASN A 90 13.07 2.68 -10.96
CA ASN A 90 14.30 2.05 -11.45
C ASN A 90 14.25 1.73 -12.95
N LYS A 91 13.07 1.45 -13.51
CA LYS A 91 12.91 1.24 -14.95
C LYS A 91 13.16 2.52 -15.74
N GLU A 92 12.72 3.67 -15.24
CA GLU A 92 13.02 4.98 -15.85
C GLU A 92 14.50 5.37 -15.73
N ILE A 93 15.16 5.09 -14.61
CA ILE A 93 16.62 5.29 -14.47
C ILE A 93 17.39 4.40 -15.44
N LYS A 94 16.96 3.14 -15.63
CA LYS A 94 17.55 2.23 -16.63
C LYS A 94 17.34 2.75 -18.06
N HIS A 95 16.25 3.45 -18.36
CA HIS A 95 16.02 4.07 -19.68
C HIS A 95 16.83 5.36 -19.91
N LYS A 96 17.32 6.04 -18.85
CA LYS A 96 18.08 7.29 -18.94
C LYS A 96 19.61 7.12 -19.03
N GLY A 97 20.10 5.92 -19.38
CA GLY A 97 21.48 5.77 -19.86
C GLY A 97 22.51 5.19 -18.89
N TYR A 98 22.10 4.50 -17.80
CA TYR A 98 23.01 3.63 -17.06
C TYR A 98 22.86 2.19 -17.55
N SER A 99 23.63 1.85 -18.58
CA SER A 99 23.74 0.48 -19.08
C SER A 99 24.44 -0.41 -18.06
N THR A 100 23.71 -1.38 -17.50
CA THR A 100 24.28 -2.68 -17.16
C THR A 100 23.24 -3.77 -17.40
N ILE A 101 23.44 -4.43 -18.55
CA ILE A 101 23.23 -5.84 -18.85
C ILE A 101 21.78 -6.37 -18.86
N GLU A 102 21.38 -6.66 -20.10
CA GLU A 102 20.41 -7.66 -20.57
C GLU A 102 18.96 -7.60 -20.08
N SER A 103 18.20 -6.80 -20.84
CA SER A 103 16.87 -7.17 -21.29
C SER A 103 16.92 -8.39 -22.23
N SER A 104 16.94 -9.60 -21.67
CA SER A 104 16.38 -10.77 -22.35
C SER A 104 15.78 -11.72 -21.31
N LEU A 105 14.66 -12.33 -21.67
CA LEU A 105 13.71 -13.03 -20.81
C LEU A 105 14.25 -14.39 -20.29
N ARG A 106 15.55 -14.54 -20.01
CA ARG A 106 16.13 -15.86 -19.65
C ARG A 106 17.24 -15.91 -18.61
N ASP A 107 17.96 -14.83 -18.30
CA ASP A 107 18.96 -14.85 -17.21
C ASP A 107 18.86 -13.56 -16.37
N LEU A 108 18.03 -13.59 -15.33
CA LEU A 108 18.30 -12.72 -14.18
C LEU A 108 19.61 -13.24 -13.60
N ILE A 109 20.73 -12.58 -13.92
CA ILE A 109 21.97 -12.76 -13.16
C ILE A 109 21.68 -12.18 -11.77
N PHE A 110 21.16 -13.02 -10.90
CA PHE A 110 20.96 -12.68 -9.50
C PHE A 110 22.33 -12.45 -8.89
N LYS A 111 22.46 -11.35 -8.15
CA LYS A 111 23.70 -11.03 -7.44
C LYS A 111 23.89 -11.97 -6.24
N TYR A 112 22.78 -12.42 -5.66
CA TYR A 112 22.76 -13.30 -4.52
C TYR A 112 21.88 -14.52 -4.82
N ASP A 113 22.28 -15.68 -4.35
CA ASP A 113 21.43 -16.86 -4.35
C ASP A 113 20.34 -16.74 -3.29
N LEU A 114 20.71 -16.21 -2.12
CA LEU A 114 19.87 -16.25 -0.93
C LEU A 114 19.85 -14.90 -0.22
N TYR A 115 18.65 -14.41 0.08
CA TYR A 115 18.44 -13.39 1.10
C TYR A 115 17.94 -14.07 2.38
N LEU A 116 18.65 -13.91 3.49
CA LEU A 116 18.17 -14.42 4.79
C LEU A 116 17.44 -13.31 5.54
N ALA A 117 16.14 -13.52 5.75
CA ALA A 117 15.30 -12.73 6.64
C ALA A 117 15.18 -13.49 7.96
N TYR A 118 15.62 -12.89 9.06
CA TYR A 118 15.57 -13.49 10.39
C TYR A 118 15.24 -12.43 11.42
N GLU A 119 14.86 -12.89 12.61
CA GLU A 119 14.64 -12.05 13.78
C GLU A 119 15.85 -12.09 14.70
N ASP A 120 15.96 -11.10 15.59
CA ASP A 120 17.14 -10.93 16.44
C ASP A 120 17.41 -12.12 17.35
N ASP A 121 16.39 -12.89 17.71
CA ASP A 121 16.49 -14.03 18.61
C ASP A 121 17.18 -15.26 17.98
N VAL A 122 17.18 -15.36 16.65
CA VAL A 122 17.88 -16.41 15.88
C VAL A 122 19.15 -15.89 15.20
N LYS A 123 19.56 -14.65 15.49
CA LYS A 123 20.73 -14.02 14.87
C LYS A 123 22.00 -14.85 15.04
N GLU A 124 22.30 -15.32 16.25
CA GLU A 124 23.49 -16.13 16.54
C GLU A 124 23.53 -17.37 15.64
N ILE A 125 22.42 -18.09 15.53
CA ILE A 125 22.29 -19.29 14.69
C ILE A 125 22.48 -18.98 13.21
N VAL A 126 21.96 -17.85 12.74
CA VAL A 126 22.12 -17.42 11.36
C VAL A 126 23.60 -17.20 11.03
N PHE A 127 24.35 -16.56 11.93
CA PHE A 127 25.76 -16.23 11.71
C PHE A 127 26.74 -17.36 12.04
N ASP A 128 26.40 -18.24 12.97
CA ASP A 128 27.30 -19.31 13.43
C ASP A 128 27.08 -20.62 12.66
N ILE A 129 25.86 -20.85 12.14
CA ILE A 129 25.49 -22.11 11.49
C ILE A 129 25.06 -21.89 10.05
N LEU A 130 23.98 -21.15 9.79
CA LEU A 130 23.39 -21.09 8.45
C LEU A 130 24.29 -20.41 7.43
N LYS A 131 24.69 -19.16 7.70
CA LYS A 131 25.48 -18.34 6.78
C LYS A 131 26.84 -18.98 6.47
N PRO A 132 27.62 -19.47 7.45
CA PRO A 132 28.87 -20.18 7.18
C PRO A 132 28.65 -21.43 6.33
N LYS A 133 27.67 -22.27 6.67
CA LYS A 133 27.40 -23.50 5.91
C LYS A 133 27.00 -23.23 4.47
N LEU A 134 26.22 -22.18 4.23
CA LEU A 134 25.84 -21.77 2.88
C LEU A 134 27.03 -21.22 2.09
N LEU A 135 27.92 -20.46 2.73
CA LEU A 135 29.15 -19.96 2.12
C LEU A 135 30.13 -21.10 1.78
N ASP A 136 30.26 -22.11 2.65
CA ASP A 136 31.06 -23.32 2.40
C ASP A 136 30.56 -24.12 1.19
N LEU A 137 29.25 -24.03 0.91
CA LEU A 137 28.60 -24.62 -0.25
C LEU A 137 28.61 -23.70 -1.49
N GLU A 138 29.41 -22.63 -1.46
CA GLU A 138 29.59 -21.63 -2.52
C GLU A 138 28.33 -20.80 -2.85
N TYR A 139 27.35 -20.72 -1.94
CA TYR A 139 26.19 -19.85 -2.13
C TYR A 139 26.49 -18.40 -1.76
N THR A 140 26.00 -17.48 -2.57
CA THR A 140 26.06 -16.05 -2.26
C THR A 140 24.88 -15.63 -1.40
N VAL A 141 25.15 -15.25 -0.15
CA VAL A 141 24.14 -14.93 0.87
C VAL A 141 24.17 -13.46 1.24
N PHE A 142 23.01 -12.83 1.35
CA PHE A 142 22.86 -11.46 1.85
C PHE A 142 21.90 -11.39 3.04
N THR A 143 22.25 -10.61 4.06
CA THR A 143 21.41 -10.37 5.24
C THR A 143 21.11 -8.90 5.45
N HIS A 144 20.15 -8.57 6.31
CA HIS A 144 19.87 -7.17 6.65
C HIS A 144 21.00 -6.54 7.50
N ASP A 145 21.80 -7.34 8.21
CA ASP A 145 23.00 -6.86 8.91
C ASP A 145 24.17 -6.55 7.94
N ASP A 146 24.13 -7.02 6.68
CA ASP A 146 25.10 -6.64 5.65
C ASP A 146 24.82 -5.23 5.06
N ILE A 147 23.77 -4.54 5.55
CA ILE A 147 23.36 -3.22 5.08
C ILE A 147 24.27 -2.15 5.68
N LEU A 148 24.87 -1.33 4.83
CA LEU A 148 25.63 -0.15 5.27
C LEU A 148 24.72 0.89 5.92
N ASP A 149 25.16 1.41 7.06
CA ASP A 149 24.49 2.48 7.79
C ASP A 149 24.27 3.73 6.93
N GLY A 150 23.13 4.38 7.13
CA GLY A 150 22.77 5.64 6.46
C GLY A 150 21.97 5.48 5.16
N LEU A 151 21.71 4.25 4.71
CA LEU A 151 20.82 4.00 3.57
C LEU A 151 19.36 3.76 4.03
N PRO A 152 18.35 4.20 3.26
CA PRO A 152 16.95 3.92 3.62
C PRO A 152 16.67 2.41 3.60
N LEU A 153 16.34 1.84 4.76
CA LEU A 153 16.17 0.40 4.98
C LEU A 153 15.30 -0.26 3.91
N TYR A 154 14.13 0.34 3.65
CA TYR A 154 13.19 -0.14 2.63
C TYR A 154 13.84 -0.30 1.25
N ASN A 155 14.64 0.67 0.81
CA ASN A 155 15.28 0.64 -0.50
C ASN A 155 16.35 -0.43 -0.57
N VAL A 156 17.11 -0.63 0.51
CA VAL A 156 18.17 -1.64 0.54
C VAL A 156 17.57 -3.04 0.55
N ILE A 157 16.61 -3.30 1.44
CA ILE A 157 15.91 -4.60 1.48
C ILE A 157 15.26 -4.90 0.13
N THR A 158 14.56 -3.94 -0.47
CA THR A 158 13.93 -4.14 -1.78
C THR A 158 14.96 -4.43 -2.88
N LYS A 159 16.10 -3.72 -2.89
CA LYS A 159 17.21 -3.98 -3.82
C LYS A 159 17.79 -5.37 -3.63
N SER A 160 18.07 -5.75 -2.39
CA SER A 160 18.70 -7.02 -2.06
C SER A 160 17.77 -8.20 -2.39
N ILE A 161 16.48 -8.10 -2.07
CA ILE A 161 15.49 -9.11 -2.45
C ILE A 161 15.38 -9.19 -3.97
N HIS A 162 15.22 -8.07 -4.68
CA HIS A 162 15.15 -8.09 -6.14
C HIS A 162 16.39 -8.72 -6.79
N ALA A 163 17.57 -8.51 -6.20
CA ALA A 163 18.84 -9.10 -6.64
C ALA A 163 19.07 -10.55 -6.17
N SER A 164 18.16 -11.12 -5.38
CA SER A 164 18.25 -12.48 -4.86
C SER A 164 17.39 -13.47 -5.64
N ARG A 165 17.78 -14.75 -5.67
CA ARG A 165 16.96 -15.82 -6.26
C ARG A 165 15.83 -16.23 -5.34
N VAL A 166 16.17 -16.52 -4.09
CA VAL A 166 15.26 -17.04 -3.07
C VAL A 166 15.46 -16.24 -1.78
N VAL A 167 14.36 -16.03 -1.06
CA VAL A 167 14.32 -15.45 0.28
C VAL A 167 14.03 -16.55 1.29
N VAL A 168 14.87 -16.69 2.30
CA VAL A 168 14.65 -17.66 3.38
C VAL A 168 14.28 -16.89 4.63
N PHE A 169 13.07 -17.14 5.13
CA PHE A 169 12.56 -16.62 6.40
C PHE A 169 12.90 -17.61 7.51
N VAL A 170 13.88 -17.29 8.33
CA VAL A 170 14.19 -18.07 9.54
C VAL A 170 13.20 -17.66 10.62
N LEU A 171 12.45 -18.63 11.12
CA LEU A 171 11.37 -18.48 12.08
C LEU A 171 11.72 -19.19 13.38
N SER A 172 11.32 -18.62 14.49
CA SER A 172 11.44 -19.20 15.83
C SER A 172 10.17 -18.95 16.63
N ASN A 173 10.19 -19.39 17.89
CA ASN A 173 9.16 -19.07 18.87
C ASN A 173 9.29 -17.65 19.47
N GLY A 174 10.26 -16.85 19.01
CA GLY A 174 10.52 -15.51 19.50
C GLY A 174 9.47 -14.47 19.12
N PRO A 175 9.60 -13.24 19.67
CA PRO A 175 8.73 -12.12 19.36
C PRO A 175 9.00 -11.53 17.96
N ARG A 176 7.97 -11.52 17.12
CA ARG A 176 8.05 -11.16 15.70
C ARG A 176 7.89 -9.67 15.42
N ASP A 177 8.83 -8.87 15.90
CA ASP A 177 8.74 -7.41 15.82
C ASP A 177 9.80 -6.70 14.99
N SER A 178 10.72 -7.43 14.35
CA SER A 178 11.70 -6.84 13.44
C SER A 178 11.02 -6.12 12.27
N LEU A 179 11.39 -4.84 12.09
CA LEU A 179 10.93 -4.01 10.98
C LEU A 179 11.49 -4.52 9.65
N GLU A 180 12.76 -4.92 9.66
CA GLU A 180 13.51 -5.50 8.54
C GLU A 180 12.79 -6.74 8.02
N TRP A 181 12.44 -7.65 8.94
CA TRP A 181 11.73 -8.88 8.63
C TRP A 181 10.36 -8.60 8.02
N LYS A 182 9.56 -7.70 8.63
CA LYS A 182 8.23 -7.32 8.12
C LYS A 182 8.30 -6.69 6.73
N ILE A 183 9.28 -5.82 6.48
CA ILE A 183 9.52 -5.25 5.14
C ILE A 183 9.88 -6.37 4.16
N ALA A 184 10.80 -7.26 4.53
CA ALA A 184 11.23 -8.36 3.67
C ALA A 184 10.06 -9.28 3.29
N ALA A 185 9.19 -9.63 4.23
CA ALA A 185 7.99 -10.44 3.99
C ALA A 185 7.07 -9.80 2.94
N HIS A 186 6.72 -8.52 3.12
CA HIS A 186 5.86 -7.81 2.18
C HIS A 186 6.46 -7.66 0.79
N ILE A 187 7.74 -7.30 0.69
CA ILE A 187 8.43 -7.16 -0.60
C ILE A 187 8.51 -8.51 -1.32
N THR A 188 8.86 -9.57 -0.60
CA THR A 188 8.99 -10.90 -1.20
C THR A 188 7.66 -11.39 -1.75
N ASN A 189 6.55 -11.15 -1.05
CA ASN A 189 5.23 -11.49 -1.56
C ASN A 189 4.88 -10.72 -2.85
N GLU A 190 5.14 -9.40 -2.89
CA GLU A 190 4.91 -8.61 -4.10
C GLU A 190 5.83 -9.04 -5.26
N GLU A 191 7.10 -9.32 -4.99
CA GLU A 191 8.08 -9.78 -6.00
C GLU A 191 7.73 -11.18 -6.53
N SER A 192 7.35 -12.12 -5.66
CA SER A 192 6.88 -13.46 -6.04
C SER A 192 5.65 -13.40 -6.95
N ASN A 193 4.68 -12.54 -6.61
CA ASN A 193 3.50 -12.30 -7.43
C ASN A 193 3.85 -11.63 -8.77
N HIS A 194 4.78 -10.66 -8.76
CA HIS A 194 5.26 -9.99 -9.97
C HIS A 194 5.98 -10.94 -10.91
N ARG A 195 6.84 -11.83 -10.38
CA ARG A 195 7.58 -12.86 -11.12
C ARG A 195 6.72 -14.07 -11.52
N GLN A 196 5.52 -14.21 -10.94
CA GLN A 196 4.68 -15.40 -11.03
C GLN A 196 5.43 -16.69 -10.62
N LYS A 197 6.42 -16.57 -9.73
CA LYS A 197 7.29 -17.66 -9.29
C LYS A 197 7.51 -17.55 -7.78
N PRO A 198 7.35 -18.65 -7.01
CA PRO A 198 7.62 -18.64 -5.58
C PRO A 198 9.09 -18.29 -5.34
N MET A 199 9.32 -17.37 -4.41
CA MET A 199 10.65 -16.81 -4.14
C MET A 199 11.01 -16.91 -2.65
N SER A 200 10.35 -17.80 -1.91
CA SER A 200 10.28 -17.70 -0.46
C SER A 200 10.18 -19.07 0.19
N VAL A 201 10.98 -19.29 1.22
CA VAL A 201 10.99 -20.52 2.03
C VAL A 201 10.95 -20.11 3.50
N ALA A 202 10.10 -20.75 4.29
CA ALA A 202 10.14 -20.64 5.73
C ALA A 202 11.04 -21.74 6.30
N LEU A 203 12.01 -21.38 7.13
CA LEU A 203 12.84 -22.30 7.87
C LEU A 203 12.48 -22.18 9.35
N PHE A 204 11.82 -23.18 9.91
CA PHE A 204 11.50 -23.18 11.33
C PHE A 204 12.70 -23.69 12.15
N TYR A 205 13.21 -22.84 13.01
CA TYR A 205 14.28 -23.11 13.95
C TYR A 205 13.73 -23.13 15.37
N ASN A 206 13.86 -24.28 16.04
CA ASN A 206 13.36 -24.48 17.41
C ASN A 206 11.85 -24.14 17.58
N SER A 207 11.11 -24.23 16.48
CA SER A 207 9.67 -24.03 16.36
C SER A 207 9.16 -25.15 15.47
N ASP A 208 7.90 -25.53 15.66
CA ASP A 208 7.25 -26.51 14.82
C ASP A 208 6.38 -25.80 13.77
N SER A 209 6.38 -26.31 12.54
CA SER A 209 5.49 -25.88 11.46
C SER A 209 4.01 -25.97 11.85
N THR A 210 3.67 -26.76 12.88
CA THR A 210 2.33 -26.83 13.48
C THR A 210 1.83 -25.53 14.11
N VAL A 211 2.72 -24.60 14.50
CA VAL A 211 2.36 -23.28 15.05
C VAL A 211 1.77 -22.35 13.96
N GLY A 212 1.96 -22.71 12.68
CA GLY A 212 1.46 -21.96 11.54
C GLY A 212 2.35 -20.78 11.15
N LEU A 213 2.19 -20.34 9.90
CA LEU A 213 2.92 -19.20 9.35
C LEU A 213 2.38 -17.87 9.90
N PRO A 214 3.26 -16.87 10.18
CA PRO A 214 2.83 -15.51 10.47
C PRO A 214 1.91 -14.94 9.39
N GLU A 215 1.04 -13.98 9.74
CA GLU A 215 0.08 -13.38 8.81
C GLU A 215 0.73 -12.84 7.54
N GLU A 216 1.91 -12.23 7.70
CA GLU A 216 2.72 -11.66 6.62
C GLU A 216 3.20 -12.73 5.63
N LEU A 217 3.29 -13.98 6.08
CA LEU A 217 3.73 -15.15 5.31
C LEU A 217 2.59 -16.13 5.00
N GLN A 218 1.33 -15.84 5.35
CA GLN A 218 0.19 -16.70 5.00
C GLN A 218 -0.03 -16.81 3.49
N LEU A 219 0.48 -15.85 2.73
CA LEU A 219 0.46 -15.86 1.27
C LEU A 219 1.55 -16.77 0.66
N LEU A 220 2.46 -17.29 1.48
CA LEU A 220 3.38 -18.35 1.05
C LEU A 220 2.57 -19.56 0.58
N ARG A 221 2.94 -20.07 -0.60
CA ARG A 221 2.28 -21.24 -1.19
C ARG A 221 2.39 -22.42 -0.20
N ARG A 222 1.28 -23.14 0.03
CA ARG A 222 1.25 -24.38 0.82
C ARG A 222 2.46 -25.24 0.43
N ASN A 223 3.28 -25.61 1.41
CA ASN A 223 4.50 -26.45 1.30
C ASN A 223 5.84 -25.71 1.03
N ALA A 224 5.95 -24.43 1.33
CA ALA A 224 7.23 -23.71 1.31
C ALA A 224 7.84 -23.58 2.71
N PHE A 225 7.83 -24.65 3.50
CA PHE A 225 8.44 -24.67 4.83
C PHE A 225 9.30 -25.91 5.04
N ILE A 226 10.37 -25.75 5.81
CA ILE A 226 11.31 -26.80 6.19
C ILE A 226 11.63 -26.61 7.67
N ASP A 227 11.62 -27.69 8.45
CA ASP A 227 11.93 -27.67 9.87
C ASP A 227 13.42 -28.01 10.07
N TYR A 228 14.14 -27.19 10.83
CA TYR A 228 15.55 -27.42 11.14
C TYR A 228 15.68 -28.44 12.29
N PRO A 229 16.42 -29.55 12.13
CA PRO A 229 16.53 -30.58 13.15
C PRO A 229 17.53 -30.18 14.26
N VAL A 230 17.09 -29.32 15.20
CA VAL A 230 17.92 -28.78 16.29
C VAL A 230 18.58 -29.87 17.16
N ASN A 231 17.84 -30.94 17.48
CA ASN A 231 18.32 -32.09 18.26
C ASN A 231 18.47 -33.35 17.40
N GLY A 232 18.59 -33.20 16.08
CA GLY A 232 18.73 -34.31 15.16
C GLY A 232 20.07 -35.00 15.28
N SER A 233 20.09 -36.28 14.95
CA SER A 233 21.31 -37.01 14.61
C SER A 233 22.05 -36.34 13.44
N GLU A 234 23.36 -36.60 13.32
CA GLU A 234 24.18 -36.09 12.22
C GLU A 234 23.61 -36.48 10.83
N GLN A 235 22.94 -37.64 10.76
CA GLN A 235 22.25 -38.13 9.57
C GLN A 235 21.02 -37.27 9.22
N GLU A 236 20.23 -36.88 10.21
CA GLU A 236 19.06 -36.00 10.03
C GLU A 236 19.47 -34.58 9.61
N ILE A 237 20.55 -34.05 10.19
CA ILE A 237 21.09 -32.74 9.80
C ILE A 237 21.60 -32.80 8.36
N THR A 238 22.27 -33.87 7.96
CA THR A 238 22.77 -34.03 6.59
C THR A 238 21.61 -34.12 5.58
N ALA A 239 20.61 -34.95 5.89
CA ALA A 239 19.41 -35.07 5.06
C ALA A 239 18.67 -33.72 4.93
N PHE A 240 18.54 -32.96 6.02
CA PHE A 240 17.97 -31.62 5.99
C PHE A 240 18.70 -30.70 4.99
N TRP A 241 20.04 -30.69 4.99
CA TRP A 241 20.79 -29.85 4.07
C TRP A 241 20.62 -30.28 2.61
N GLU A 242 20.56 -31.58 2.33
CA GLU A 242 20.30 -32.08 0.97
C GLU A 242 18.92 -31.63 0.45
N ASP A 243 17.89 -31.74 1.29
CA ASP A 243 16.53 -31.31 0.98
C ASP A 243 16.44 -29.79 0.81
N PHE A 244 17.07 -29.03 1.70
CA PHE A 244 17.11 -27.57 1.66
C PHE A 244 17.77 -27.06 0.37
N ILE A 245 18.92 -27.64 0.00
CA ILE A 245 19.63 -27.28 -1.23
C ILE A 245 18.82 -27.68 -2.47
N THR A 246 18.18 -28.85 -2.46
CA THR A 246 17.31 -29.28 -3.56
C THR A 246 16.14 -28.31 -3.75
N TYR A 247 15.56 -27.83 -2.65
CA TYR A 247 14.50 -26.83 -2.68
C TYR A 247 14.97 -25.50 -3.26
N ILE A 248 16.12 -24.99 -2.83
CA ILE A 248 16.70 -23.74 -3.33
C ILE A 248 17.01 -23.83 -4.82
N LYS A 249 17.56 -24.95 -5.29
CA LYS A 249 17.88 -25.16 -6.71
C LYS A 249 16.65 -25.21 -7.61
N ARG A 250 15.54 -25.75 -7.10
CA ARG A 250 14.28 -25.86 -7.84
C ARG A 250 13.58 -24.52 -8.03
N ASN A 251 13.81 -23.57 -7.13
CA ASN A 251 13.25 -22.22 -7.16
C ASN A 251 14.24 -21.16 -7.67
#